data_AF-A0A7C3JEE1-F1
#
_entry.id   AF-A0A7C3JEE1-F1
#
_cell.length_a   1.000
_cell.length_b   1.000
_cell.length_c   1.000
_cell.angle_alpha   90.00
_cell.angle_beta   90.00
_cell.angle_gamma   90.00
#
_symmetry.space_group_name_H-M   'P 1'
#
loop_
_entity.id
_entity.type
_entity.pdbx_description
1 polymer ?
#
loop_
_entity_poly.entity_id
_entity_poly.type
_entity_poly.pdbx_seq_one_letter_code
_entity_poly.pdbx_strand_id
1 'polypeptide(L)'
;MSSKLASLIIALSFLFLAACKPATVAPTATTDPSLLRTAAAETASAYLTATAQAFPTHTPTPTPDLLQTAALQTQAALQTQAAAATATPTAAATQTVNPSLTDRAAFVQDVTVPDGTNFKAGETFTKTWRLQNNGTSTWNASYALVFISGDKMGGPDRVNLTANVAPGSQVDVSVNLVAPSQPGRYRGYWKMLNPANKFFDDAVYVEINVVSGATATPGGTVTPTSIAATATTGSVTISALSMSVDPQSFSGACPYTFNFTARFTLSAPAAISYQLEAGSNTPGFTFNLPPPVVGEQRLAGEQVLPFSLSFTSSVNGWVRLHITAPSDVASNQANFTLTCNP
;
A
#
# COMPACT_ATOMS: atom_id res chain seq x y z
N MET A 1 28.67 -91.34 16.94
CA MET A 1 28.72 -89.86 17.06
C MET A 1 27.73 -89.14 16.12
N SER A 2 26.59 -89.75 15.75
CA SER A 2 25.60 -89.14 14.84
C SER A 2 24.28 -88.73 15.52
N SER A 3 24.05 -89.10 16.78
CA SER A 3 22.80 -88.80 17.51
C SER A 3 22.82 -87.47 18.27
N LYS A 4 23.99 -86.86 18.52
CA LYS A 4 24.11 -85.57 19.22
C LYS A 4 24.03 -84.34 18.30
N LEU A 5 24.20 -84.51 16.98
CA LEU A 5 24.05 -83.42 16.01
C LEU A 5 22.58 -83.13 15.66
N ALA A 6 21.71 -84.16 15.69
CA ALA A 6 20.29 -84.01 15.39
C ALA A 6 19.53 -83.24 16.50
N SER A 7 19.89 -83.41 17.78
CA SER A 7 19.29 -82.65 18.87
C SER A 7 19.73 -81.19 18.93
N LEU A 8 20.90 -80.84 18.37
CA LEU A 8 21.36 -79.44 18.30
C LEU A 8 20.65 -78.67 17.18
N ILE A 9 20.27 -79.33 16.09
CA ILE A 9 19.56 -78.70 14.97
C ILE A 9 18.08 -78.47 15.31
N ILE A 10 17.42 -79.38 16.03
CA ILE A 10 16.02 -79.19 16.46
C ILE A 10 15.89 -78.09 17.53
N ALA A 11 16.88 -77.91 18.39
CA ALA A 11 16.89 -76.82 19.38
C ALA A 11 17.17 -75.43 18.75
N LEU A 12 17.89 -75.37 17.62
CA LEU A 12 18.16 -74.12 16.90
C LEU A 12 17.01 -73.71 15.94
N SER A 13 16.15 -74.66 15.55
CA SER A 13 14.96 -74.38 14.72
C SER A 13 13.75 -73.86 15.50
N PHE A 14 13.73 -73.98 16.84
CA PHE A 14 12.68 -73.39 17.69
C PHE A 14 13.01 -71.99 18.21
N LEU A 15 14.24 -71.49 18.04
CA LEU A 15 14.64 -70.15 18.48
C LEU A 15 14.48 -69.05 17.41
N PHE A 16 14.07 -69.41 16.19
CA PHE A 16 13.85 -68.46 15.08
C PHE A 16 12.38 -68.22 14.71
N LEU A 17 11.42 -68.73 15.50
CA LEU A 17 9.97 -68.57 15.26
C LEU A 17 9.25 -67.63 16.26
N ALA A 18 9.97 -66.70 16.91
CA ALA A 18 9.39 -65.74 17.86
C ALA A 18 9.77 -64.27 17.60
N ALA A 19 10.05 -63.91 16.34
CA ALA A 19 10.37 -62.53 15.95
C ALA A 19 9.55 -62.09 14.73
N CYS A 20 8.23 -62.20 14.83
CA CYS A 20 7.31 -61.47 13.95
C CYS A 20 6.24 -60.81 14.84
N LYS A 21 6.65 -59.78 15.60
CA LYS A 21 5.70 -58.78 16.07
C LYS A 21 5.26 -58.01 14.81
N PRO A 22 3.97 -57.96 14.44
CA PRO A 22 3.54 -56.94 13.51
C PRO A 22 3.91 -55.60 14.14
N ALA A 23 4.71 -54.80 13.43
CA ALA A 23 4.91 -53.42 13.79
C ALA A 23 3.52 -52.81 13.89
N THR A 24 3.16 -52.37 15.09
CA THR A 24 2.01 -51.51 15.30
C THR A 24 2.28 -50.30 14.42
N VAL A 25 1.59 -50.25 13.29
CA VAL A 25 1.54 -49.06 12.46
C VAL A 25 0.94 -48.02 13.40
N ALA A 26 1.77 -47.07 13.85
CA ALA A 26 1.28 -45.88 14.51
C ALA A 26 0.20 -45.30 13.58
N PRO A 27 -0.96 -44.87 14.08
CA PRO A 27 -1.93 -44.22 13.23
C PRO A 27 -1.20 -43.09 12.50
N THR A 28 -1.10 -43.22 11.18
CA THR A 28 -0.74 -42.10 10.32
C THR A 28 -1.62 -40.95 10.76
N ALA A 29 -1.01 -39.83 11.15
CA ALA A 29 -1.75 -38.61 11.44
C ALA A 29 -2.47 -38.21 10.14
N THR A 30 -3.72 -38.63 10.02
CA THR A 30 -4.64 -38.09 9.04
C THR A 30 -4.82 -36.62 9.45
N THR A 31 -4.08 -35.72 8.81
CA THR A 31 -4.37 -34.29 8.83
C THR A 31 -5.65 -34.08 8.04
N ASP A 32 -6.77 -34.42 8.67
CA ASP A 32 -8.08 -33.96 8.25
C ASP A 32 -8.18 -32.48 8.65
N PRO A 33 -8.26 -31.55 7.68
CA PRO A 33 -8.34 -30.11 7.96
C PRO A 33 -9.59 -29.72 8.75
N SER A 34 -10.59 -30.61 8.88
CA SER A 34 -11.78 -30.36 9.70
C SER A 34 -11.53 -30.54 11.20
N LEU A 35 -10.59 -31.40 11.63
CA LEU A 35 -10.24 -31.57 13.06
C LEU A 35 -9.34 -30.45 13.59
N LEU A 36 -8.53 -29.82 12.73
CA LEU A 36 -7.70 -28.67 13.10
C LEU A 36 -8.53 -27.41 13.38
N ARG A 37 -9.70 -27.28 12.74
CA ARG A 37 -10.64 -26.17 12.98
C ARG A 37 -11.37 -26.29 14.31
N THR A 38 -11.63 -27.50 14.78
CA THR A 38 -12.31 -27.75 16.06
C THR A 38 -11.38 -27.47 17.25
N ALA A 39 -10.11 -27.88 17.18
CA ALA A 39 -9.13 -27.61 18.25
C ALA A 39 -8.82 -26.09 18.41
N ALA A 40 -8.86 -25.33 17.32
CA ALA A 40 -8.69 -23.88 17.36
C ALA A 40 -9.90 -23.16 18.00
N ALA A 41 -11.12 -23.71 17.87
CA ALA A 41 -12.32 -23.17 18.48
C ALA A 41 -12.39 -23.44 20.00
N GLU A 42 -11.91 -24.60 20.46
CA GLU A 42 -11.89 -24.96 21.89
C GLU A 42 -10.85 -24.16 22.70
N THR A 43 -9.75 -23.73 22.07
CA THR A 43 -8.73 -22.90 22.74
C THR A 43 -9.26 -21.48 23.03
N ALA A 44 -10.23 -20.98 22.24
CA ALA A 44 -10.83 -19.66 22.45
C ALA A 44 -11.80 -19.62 23.65
N SER A 45 -12.55 -20.70 23.92
CA SER A 45 -13.49 -20.78 25.04
C SER A 45 -12.80 -21.02 26.40
N ALA A 46 -11.62 -21.64 26.41
CA ALA A 46 -10.80 -21.77 27.61
C ALA A 46 -10.23 -20.42 28.09
N TYR A 47 -9.81 -19.54 27.16
CA TYR A 47 -9.29 -18.22 27.52
C TYR A 47 -10.35 -17.26 28.08
N LEU A 48 -11.59 -17.31 27.56
CA LEU A 48 -12.71 -16.51 28.06
C LEU A 48 -13.15 -16.90 29.48
N THR A 49 -12.94 -18.16 29.89
CA THR A 49 -13.30 -18.64 31.23
C THR A 49 -12.26 -18.25 32.29
N ALA A 50 -10.99 -18.07 31.91
CA ALA A 50 -9.93 -17.67 32.84
C ALA A 50 -10.01 -16.19 33.28
N THR A 51 -10.62 -15.31 32.47
CA THR A 51 -10.75 -13.87 32.81
C THR A 51 -11.94 -13.55 33.73
N ALA A 52 -12.79 -14.52 34.07
CA ALA A 52 -13.97 -14.33 34.91
C ALA A 52 -13.74 -14.50 36.43
N GLN A 53 -12.52 -14.89 36.87
CA GLN A 53 -12.24 -15.15 38.30
C GLN A 53 -11.49 -14.04 39.06
N ALA A 54 -11.36 -12.83 38.50
CA ALA A 54 -10.84 -11.68 39.24
C ALA A 54 -11.97 -10.77 39.75
N PHE A 55 -12.82 -11.29 40.64
CA PHE A 55 -13.72 -10.45 41.45
C PHE A 55 -13.10 -10.22 42.83
N PRO A 56 -12.73 -8.98 43.20
CA PRO A 56 -12.26 -8.68 44.54
C PRO A 56 -13.38 -8.84 45.57
N THR A 57 -13.01 -9.48 46.68
CA THR A 57 -13.82 -9.70 47.87
C THR A 57 -14.22 -8.37 48.54
N HIS A 58 -15.42 -8.34 49.13
CA HIS A 58 -15.99 -7.21 49.86
C HIS A 58 -15.05 -6.64 50.93
N THR A 59 -14.55 -5.42 50.70
CA THR A 59 -14.05 -4.54 51.76
C THR A 59 -15.25 -3.81 52.38
N PRO A 60 -15.41 -3.76 53.71
CA PRO A 60 -16.51 -3.02 54.33
C PRO A 60 -16.38 -1.51 54.05
N THR A 61 -17.43 -0.97 53.45
CA THR A 61 -17.61 0.47 53.18
C THR A 61 -17.75 1.24 54.50
N PRO A 62 -16.94 2.28 54.76
CA PRO A 62 -17.21 3.19 55.87
C PRO A 62 -18.48 3.98 55.59
N THR A 63 -19.43 3.95 56.53
CA THR A 63 -20.65 4.75 56.50
C THR A 63 -20.28 6.24 56.54
N PRO A 64 -20.65 7.05 55.54
CA PRO A 64 -20.41 8.49 55.60
C PRO A 64 -21.40 9.14 56.57
N ASP A 65 -20.85 9.83 57.58
CA ASP A 65 -21.60 10.75 58.42
C ASP A 65 -22.00 11.99 57.58
N LEU A 66 -23.31 12.16 57.41
CA LEU A 66 -23.91 13.19 56.54
C LEU A 66 -23.67 14.62 57.06
N LEU A 67 -23.28 14.81 58.32
CA LEU A 67 -23.01 16.13 58.88
C LEU A 67 -21.61 16.65 58.56
N GLN A 68 -20.65 15.77 58.29
CA GLN A 68 -19.26 16.17 58.02
C GLN A 68 -19.00 16.47 56.53
N THR A 69 -19.85 15.95 55.63
CA THR A 69 -19.72 16.18 54.18
C THR A 69 -20.29 17.55 53.73
N ALA A 70 -21.31 18.07 54.43
CA ALA A 70 -21.91 19.38 54.11
C ALA A 70 -21.00 20.58 54.49
N ALA A 71 -20.17 20.43 55.53
CA ALA A 71 -19.27 21.49 55.98
C ALA A 71 -18.06 21.69 55.04
N LEU A 72 -17.52 20.61 54.46
CA LEU A 72 -16.37 20.66 53.54
C LEU A 72 -16.74 21.20 52.14
N GLN A 73 -17.98 21.02 51.69
CA GLN A 73 -18.44 21.56 50.41
C GLN A 73 -18.73 23.07 50.45
N THR A 74 -19.03 23.63 51.63
CA THR A 74 -19.27 25.07 51.78
C THR A 74 -17.96 25.88 51.85
N GLN A 75 -16.87 25.29 52.34
CA GLN A 75 -15.57 25.98 52.43
C GLN A 75 -14.77 25.96 51.11
N ALA A 76 -14.97 24.95 50.26
CA ALA A 76 -14.34 24.86 48.94
C ALA A 76 -14.93 25.86 47.91
N ALA A 77 -16.21 26.25 48.07
CA ALA A 77 -16.85 27.23 47.19
C ALA A 77 -16.38 28.68 47.44
N LEU A 78 -15.97 29.01 48.67
CA LEU A 78 -15.51 30.37 49.05
C LEU A 78 -14.03 30.64 48.76
N GLN A 79 -13.19 29.61 48.53
CA GLN A 79 -11.78 29.78 48.17
C GLN A 79 -11.52 29.84 46.65
N THR A 80 -12.50 29.50 45.81
CA THR A 80 -12.34 29.59 44.33
C THR A 80 -12.74 30.98 43.78
N GLN A 81 -13.43 31.82 44.55
CA GLN A 81 -13.85 33.17 44.11
C GLN A 81 -13.02 34.33 44.68
N ALA A 82 -11.91 34.03 45.40
CA ALA A 82 -10.98 35.04 45.94
C ALA A 82 -9.57 35.00 45.31
N ALA A 83 -9.29 34.06 44.40
CA ALA A 83 -8.06 34.04 43.58
C ALA A 83 -8.21 34.77 42.22
N ALA A 84 -9.34 35.46 42.01
CA ALA A 84 -9.64 36.23 40.80
C ALA A 84 -9.35 37.74 40.91
N ALA A 85 -8.68 38.19 41.98
CA ALA A 85 -8.20 39.55 42.09
C ALA A 85 -6.76 39.53 42.63
N THR A 86 -5.83 40.13 41.88
CA THR A 86 -4.38 40.25 42.17
C THR A 86 -3.46 39.23 41.48
N ALA A 87 -3.60 39.08 40.17
CA ALA A 87 -2.43 38.92 39.30
C ALA A 87 -2.52 40.01 38.23
N THR A 88 -1.87 41.14 38.50
CA THR A 88 -1.63 42.15 37.48
C THR A 88 -0.78 41.50 36.39
N PRO A 89 -1.27 41.34 35.15
CA PRO A 89 -0.41 40.90 34.08
C PRO A 89 0.53 42.07 33.77
N THR A 90 1.80 41.90 34.08
CA THR A 90 2.84 42.64 33.35
C THR A 90 2.64 42.30 31.88
N ALA A 91 2.18 43.28 31.11
CA ALA A 91 2.11 43.20 29.66
C ALA A 91 3.53 43.02 29.11
N ALA A 92 4.02 41.78 29.10
CA ALA A 92 4.90 41.36 28.03
C ALA A 92 4.05 41.51 26.77
N ALA A 93 4.44 42.45 25.91
CA ALA A 93 3.80 42.66 24.64
C ALA A 93 3.91 41.37 23.81
N THR A 94 2.97 40.45 23.99
CA THR A 94 2.63 39.48 22.97
C THR A 94 2.17 40.32 21.82
N GLN A 95 3.05 40.48 20.83
CA GLN A 95 2.65 41.01 19.54
C GLN A 95 1.44 40.18 19.12
N THR A 96 0.25 40.78 19.16
CA THR A 96 -0.88 40.30 18.38
C THR A 96 -0.49 40.50 16.93
N VAL A 97 0.36 39.60 16.42
CA VAL A 97 0.40 39.30 15.00
C VAL A 97 -1.01 38.84 14.71
N ASN A 98 -1.81 39.74 14.14
CA ASN A 98 -2.96 39.37 13.34
C ASN A 98 -2.46 38.21 12.45
N PRO A 99 -2.85 36.94 12.67
CA PRO A 99 -2.27 35.86 11.91
C PRO A 99 -2.65 36.16 10.46
N SER A 100 -1.65 36.45 9.64
CA SER A 100 -1.87 36.58 8.21
C SER A 100 -2.49 35.24 7.79
N LEU A 101 -3.77 35.27 7.43
CA LEU A 101 -4.50 34.10 6.96
C LEU A 101 -3.76 33.59 5.74
N THR A 102 -3.19 32.41 5.89
CA THR A 102 -2.29 31.82 4.91
C THR A 102 -2.90 30.51 4.47
N ASP A 103 -3.21 30.41 3.19
CA ASP A 103 -3.70 29.17 2.58
C ASP A 103 -2.49 28.27 2.26
N ARG A 104 -2.50 27.03 2.77
CA ARG A 104 -1.51 26.00 2.43
C ARG A 104 -2.14 24.63 2.25
N ALA A 105 -1.97 24.00 1.09
CA ALA A 105 -2.38 22.62 0.82
C ALA A 105 -1.17 21.69 0.69
N ALA A 106 -1.28 20.50 1.27
CA ALA A 106 -0.34 19.40 1.04
C ALA A 106 -1.09 18.19 0.46
N PHE A 107 -0.51 17.58 -0.57
CA PHE A 107 -0.96 16.28 -1.05
C PHE A 107 -0.60 15.20 -0.04
N VAL A 108 -1.56 14.34 0.29
CA VAL A 108 -1.34 13.20 1.20
C VAL A 108 -1.22 11.91 0.39
N GLN A 109 -2.22 11.61 -0.44
CA GLN A 109 -2.23 10.41 -1.28
C GLN A 109 -3.33 10.47 -2.36
N ASP A 110 -3.19 9.62 -3.37
CA ASP A 110 -4.30 9.20 -4.22
C ASP A 110 -5.18 8.22 -3.46
N VAL A 111 -6.44 8.59 -3.21
CA VAL A 111 -7.41 7.71 -2.54
C VAL A 111 -8.00 6.73 -3.54
N THR A 112 -8.25 7.19 -4.77
CA THR A 112 -8.68 6.34 -5.88
C THR A 112 -7.80 6.60 -7.09
N VAL A 113 -7.77 5.63 -8.00
CA VAL A 113 -7.06 5.73 -9.28
C VAL A 113 -5.59 6.13 -9.08
N PRO A 114 -4.74 5.21 -8.58
CA PRO A 114 -3.30 5.42 -8.57
C PRO A 114 -2.77 5.78 -9.96
N ASP A 115 -1.64 6.45 -10.01
CA ASP A 115 -1.07 6.89 -11.27
C ASP A 115 -0.77 5.72 -12.22
N GLY A 116 -1.15 5.90 -13.48
CA GLY A 116 -0.98 4.89 -14.53
C GLY A 116 -2.09 3.83 -14.55
N THR A 117 -3.17 4.01 -13.78
CA THR A 117 -4.33 3.10 -13.84
C THR A 117 -4.85 2.98 -15.27
N ASN A 118 -5.12 1.75 -15.70
CA ASN A 118 -5.64 1.45 -17.04
C ASN A 118 -7.17 1.61 -17.08
N PHE A 119 -7.67 2.32 -18.08
CA PHE A 119 -9.10 2.44 -18.39
C PHE A 119 -9.38 2.08 -19.84
N LYS A 120 -10.57 1.56 -20.14
CA LYS A 120 -11.02 1.42 -21.53
C LYS A 120 -11.36 2.79 -22.10
N ALA A 121 -11.23 2.90 -23.43
CA ALA A 121 -11.71 4.08 -24.16
C ALA A 121 -13.17 4.42 -23.79
N GLY A 122 -13.41 5.66 -23.36
CA GLY A 122 -14.74 6.15 -22.95
C GLY A 122 -15.21 5.70 -21.57
N GLU A 123 -14.39 4.96 -20.81
CA GLU A 123 -14.75 4.51 -19.46
C GLU A 123 -14.80 5.69 -18.48
N THR A 124 -15.90 5.80 -17.73
CA THR A 124 -16.08 6.79 -16.67
C THR A 124 -15.40 6.33 -15.38
N PHE A 125 -14.74 7.23 -14.67
CA PHE A 125 -14.13 6.94 -13.37
C PHE A 125 -14.10 8.16 -12.45
N THR A 126 -13.91 7.93 -11.16
CA THR A 126 -13.79 8.99 -10.15
C THR A 126 -12.39 8.98 -9.57
N LYS A 127 -11.64 10.07 -9.79
CA LYS A 127 -10.35 10.32 -9.14
C LYS A 127 -10.59 11.08 -7.83
N THR A 128 -9.99 10.61 -6.75
CA THR A 128 -10.07 11.21 -5.43
C THR A 128 -8.67 11.42 -4.88
N TRP A 129 -8.35 12.67 -4.53
CA TRP A 129 -7.11 13.01 -3.82
C TRP A 129 -7.42 13.32 -2.36
N ARG A 130 -6.55 12.88 -1.46
CA ARG A 130 -6.56 13.32 -0.07
C ARG A 130 -5.60 14.50 0.08
N LEU A 131 -6.12 15.62 0.55
CA LEU A 131 -5.39 16.85 0.78
C LEU A 131 -5.42 17.22 2.26
N GLN A 132 -4.34 17.80 2.77
CA GLN A 132 -4.25 18.34 4.12
C GLN A 132 -4.15 19.86 4.09
N ASN A 133 -4.90 20.52 4.96
CA ASN A 133 -4.77 21.96 5.18
C ASN A 133 -3.61 22.23 6.13
N ASN A 134 -2.47 22.65 5.60
CA ASN A 134 -1.28 23.04 6.37
C ASN A 134 -1.23 24.56 6.64
N GLY A 135 -2.33 25.27 6.34
CA GLY A 135 -2.43 26.71 6.45
C GLY A 135 -2.95 27.17 7.80
N THR A 136 -3.26 28.46 7.90
CA THR A 136 -3.93 29.06 9.05
C THR A 136 -5.39 29.41 8.77
N SER A 137 -5.78 29.48 7.49
CA SER A 137 -7.18 29.67 7.07
C SER A 137 -7.97 28.37 7.13
N THR A 138 -9.23 28.42 7.55
CA THR A 138 -10.17 27.30 7.36
C THR A 138 -10.70 27.31 5.93
N TRP A 139 -10.54 26.20 5.20
CA TRP A 139 -11.18 26.05 3.90
C TRP A 139 -12.66 25.77 4.07
N ASN A 140 -13.48 26.27 3.16
CA ASN A 140 -14.93 26.08 3.15
C ASN A 140 -15.42 25.98 1.68
N ALA A 141 -16.73 25.98 1.46
CA ALA A 141 -17.31 25.83 0.12
C ALA A 141 -16.93 26.92 -0.90
N SER A 142 -16.36 28.05 -0.46
CA SER A 142 -15.83 29.08 -1.37
C SER A 142 -14.45 28.74 -1.94
N TYR A 143 -13.75 27.75 -1.37
CA TYR A 143 -12.53 27.17 -1.94
C TYR A 143 -12.88 26.10 -2.97
N ALA A 144 -11.99 25.88 -3.93
CA ALA A 144 -12.21 24.89 -4.98
C ALA A 144 -10.91 24.27 -5.48
N LEU A 145 -11.03 23.06 -6.01
CA LEU A 145 -10.02 22.44 -6.86
C LEU A 145 -10.36 22.74 -8.32
N VAL A 146 -9.40 23.28 -9.07
CA VAL A 146 -9.61 23.81 -10.43
C VAL A 146 -8.65 23.15 -11.40
N PHE A 147 -9.16 22.77 -12.57
CA PHE A 147 -8.32 22.24 -13.64
C PHE A 147 -7.46 23.37 -14.22
N ILE A 148 -6.15 23.15 -14.35
CA ILE A 148 -5.21 24.18 -14.79
C ILE A 148 -4.50 23.85 -16.11
N SER A 149 -4.27 22.58 -16.43
CA SER A 149 -3.56 22.16 -17.64
C SER A 149 -3.60 20.65 -17.89
N GLY A 150 -3.16 20.22 -19.08
CA GLY A 150 -3.07 18.81 -19.47
C GLY A 150 -4.36 18.29 -20.07
N ASP A 151 -4.64 17.01 -19.81
CA ASP A 151 -5.81 16.31 -20.32
C ASP A 151 -6.98 16.40 -19.33
N LYS A 152 -8.01 17.16 -19.70
CA LYS A 152 -9.18 17.38 -18.85
C LYS A 152 -10.06 16.14 -18.68
N MET A 153 -9.98 15.19 -19.62
CA MET A 153 -10.69 13.89 -19.58
C MET A 153 -12.19 14.05 -19.26
N GLY A 154 -12.87 15.01 -19.89
CA GLY A 154 -14.30 15.26 -19.66
C GLY A 154 -14.66 15.82 -18.28
N GLY A 155 -13.67 16.14 -17.44
CA GLY A 155 -13.89 16.71 -16.10
C GLY A 155 -14.43 18.15 -16.12
N PRO A 156 -14.95 18.62 -14.98
CA PRO A 156 -15.39 20.01 -14.80
C PRO A 156 -14.21 20.99 -14.82
N ASP A 157 -14.45 22.30 -14.98
CA ASP A 157 -13.38 23.30 -14.78
C ASP A 157 -13.06 23.52 -13.29
N ARG A 158 -14.04 23.28 -12.42
CA ARG A 158 -14.01 23.60 -11.00
C ARG A 158 -14.81 22.59 -10.19
N VAL A 159 -14.28 22.18 -9.04
CA VAL A 159 -14.99 21.44 -7.99
C VAL A 159 -14.87 22.20 -6.67
N ASN A 160 -15.98 22.73 -6.18
CA ASN A 160 -16.03 23.37 -4.86
C ASN A 160 -15.88 22.33 -3.75
N LEU A 161 -15.23 22.72 -2.65
CA LEU A 161 -15.24 21.88 -1.45
C LEU A 161 -16.66 21.80 -0.87
N THR A 162 -16.99 20.65 -0.29
CA THR A 162 -18.33 20.41 0.30
C THR A 162 -18.34 20.51 1.82
N ALA A 163 -17.16 20.55 2.45
CA ALA A 163 -17.00 20.58 3.89
C ALA A 163 -15.98 21.66 4.32
N ASN A 164 -16.09 22.08 5.59
CA ASN A 164 -15.10 22.94 6.19
C ASN A 164 -13.87 22.11 6.61
N VAL A 165 -12.68 22.60 6.28
CA VAL A 165 -11.40 21.93 6.56
C VAL A 165 -10.54 22.87 7.39
N ALA A 166 -10.53 22.64 8.70
CA ALA A 166 -9.72 23.42 9.63
C ALA A 166 -8.21 23.19 9.39
N PRO A 167 -7.34 24.11 9.81
CA PRO A 167 -5.90 23.88 9.89
C PRO A 167 -5.55 22.53 10.53
N GLY A 168 -4.62 21.80 9.91
CA GLY A 168 -4.20 20.45 10.29
C GLY A 168 -5.12 19.32 9.83
N SER A 169 -6.35 19.61 9.40
CA SER A 169 -7.33 18.60 8.98
C SER A 169 -7.15 18.18 7.51
N GLN A 170 -7.71 17.02 7.16
CA GLN A 170 -7.67 16.45 5.81
C GLN A 170 -9.04 16.42 5.15
N VAL A 171 -9.06 16.43 3.82
CA VAL A 171 -10.27 16.32 3.00
C VAL A 171 -10.00 15.47 1.76
N ASP A 172 -11.00 14.67 1.39
CA ASP A 172 -11.01 13.93 0.14
C ASP A 172 -11.77 14.73 -0.90
N VAL A 173 -11.11 15.08 -2.02
CA VAL A 173 -11.71 15.83 -3.12
C VAL A 173 -11.80 14.94 -4.34
N SER A 174 -13.01 14.74 -4.84
CA SER A 174 -13.31 13.82 -5.94
C SER A 174 -13.70 14.56 -7.22
N VAL A 175 -13.22 14.04 -8.36
CA VAL A 175 -13.58 14.51 -9.70
C VAL A 175 -14.00 13.32 -10.55
N ASN A 176 -15.16 13.44 -11.20
CA ASN A 176 -15.62 12.47 -12.19
C ASN A 176 -15.01 12.78 -13.56
N LEU A 177 -14.42 11.78 -14.18
CA LEU A 177 -13.66 11.86 -15.42
C LEU A 177 -14.09 10.75 -16.39
N VAL A 178 -13.75 10.93 -17.66
CA VAL A 178 -13.99 10.00 -18.76
C VAL A 178 -12.67 9.78 -19.48
N ALA A 179 -12.25 8.51 -19.52
CA ALA A 179 -11.09 8.08 -20.28
C ALA A 179 -11.23 8.46 -21.76
N PRO A 180 -10.24 9.15 -22.36
CA PRO A 180 -10.28 9.52 -23.77
C PRO A 180 -10.51 8.32 -24.71
N SER A 181 -11.01 8.59 -25.92
CA SER A 181 -11.35 7.52 -26.88
C SER A 181 -10.13 6.90 -27.55
N GLN A 182 -9.03 7.64 -27.63
CA GLN A 182 -7.79 7.16 -28.23
C GLN A 182 -6.93 6.49 -27.16
N PRO A 183 -6.33 5.33 -27.45
CA PRO A 183 -5.34 4.74 -26.57
C PRO A 183 -4.14 5.67 -26.36
N GLY A 184 -3.63 5.73 -25.15
CA GLY A 184 -2.53 6.63 -24.80
C GLY A 184 -2.44 6.92 -23.31
N ARG A 185 -1.36 7.59 -22.91
CA ARG A 185 -1.17 8.09 -21.57
C ARG A 185 -1.73 9.51 -21.49
N TYR A 186 -2.59 9.75 -20.51
CA TYR A 186 -3.25 11.03 -20.31
C TYR A 186 -2.98 11.52 -18.90
N ARG A 187 -2.69 12.82 -18.78
CA ARG A 187 -2.43 13.44 -17.48
C ARG A 187 -3.11 14.80 -17.37
N GLY A 188 -3.96 14.96 -16.35
CA GLY A 188 -4.64 16.21 -16.04
C GLY A 188 -4.18 16.80 -14.72
N TYR A 189 -3.90 18.12 -14.69
CA TYR A 189 -3.41 18.82 -13.51
C TYR A 189 -4.49 19.72 -12.89
N TRP A 190 -4.56 19.69 -11.57
CA TRP A 190 -5.58 20.35 -10.76
C TRP A 190 -4.92 21.09 -9.60
N LYS A 191 -5.43 22.28 -9.28
CA LYS A 191 -4.81 23.14 -8.27
C LYS A 191 -5.86 23.81 -7.39
N MET A 192 -5.53 23.96 -6.11
CA MET A 192 -6.40 24.63 -5.15
C MET A 192 -6.48 26.14 -5.44
N LEU A 193 -7.71 26.66 -5.42
CA LEU A 193 -8.07 28.06 -5.63
C LEU A 193 -8.82 28.57 -4.41
N ASN A 194 -8.38 29.71 -3.88
CA ASN A 194 -9.03 30.37 -2.74
C ASN A 194 -10.15 31.35 -3.19
N PRO A 195 -10.93 31.92 -2.26
CA PRO A 195 -12.05 32.82 -2.59
C PRO A 195 -11.63 34.14 -3.23
N ALA A 196 -10.35 34.52 -3.12
CA ALA A 196 -9.75 35.67 -3.79
C ALA A 196 -9.23 35.33 -5.20
N ASN A 197 -9.58 34.16 -5.74
CA ASN A 197 -9.10 33.63 -7.02
C ASN A 197 -7.56 33.53 -7.11
N LYS A 198 -6.90 33.28 -5.98
CA LYS A 198 -5.47 32.96 -5.94
C LYS A 198 -5.27 31.46 -5.87
N PHE A 199 -4.41 30.93 -6.74
CA PHE A 199 -3.91 29.57 -6.61
C PHE A 199 -2.86 29.48 -5.51
N PHE A 200 -2.80 28.35 -4.81
CA PHE A 200 -1.81 28.10 -3.76
C PHE A 200 -1.22 26.67 -3.84
N ASP A 201 0.00 26.53 -3.34
CA ASP A 201 0.88 25.34 -3.32
C ASP A 201 1.04 24.62 -4.68
N ASP A 202 1.30 23.32 -4.65
CA ASP A 202 1.54 22.50 -5.83
C ASP A 202 0.24 21.96 -6.42
N ALA A 203 0.27 21.67 -7.72
CA ALA A 203 -0.83 20.99 -8.38
C ALA A 203 -0.81 19.50 -8.06
N VAL A 204 -1.99 18.91 -7.89
CA VAL A 204 -2.18 17.46 -7.92
C VAL A 204 -2.56 17.03 -9.33
N TYR A 205 -2.35 15.77 -9.66
CA TYR A 205 -2.66 15.27 -10.99
C TYR A 205 -3.34 13.92 -10.98
N VAL A 206 -4.02 13.65 -12.08
CA VAL A 206 -4.52 12.33 -12.43
C VAL A 206 -3.72 11.86 -13.63
N GLU A 207 -3.23 10.64 -13.57
CA GLU A 207 -2.57 9.98 -14.67
C GLU A 207 -3.22 8.63 -14.94
N ILE A 208 -3.64 8.43 -16.18
CA ILE A 208 -4.23 7.17 -16.62
C ILE A 208 -3.61 6.72 -17.94
N ASN A 209 -3.78 5.44 -18.21
CA ASN A 209 -3.51 4.85 -19.51
C ASN A 209 -4.84 4.39 -20.12
N VAL A 210 -5.20 4.93 -21.28
CA VAL A 210 -6.31 4.40 -22.06
C VAL A 210 -5.80 3.21 -22.86
N VAL A 211 -6.40 2.05 -22.62
CA VAL A 211 -6.13 0.83 -23.39
C VAL A 211 -7.22 0.63 -24.44
N SER A 212 -6.84 0.04 -25.59
CA SER A 212 -7.79 -0.30 -26.64
C SER A 212 -8.80 -1.31 -26.11
N GLY A 213 -10.02 -0.85 -25.87
CA GLY A 213 -11.17 -1.73 -25.74
C GLY A 213 -11.66 -2.05 -27.14
N ALA A 214 -11.71 -3.31 -27.53
CA ALA A 214 -12.58 -3.74 -28.63
C ALA A 214 -14.01 -3.40 -28.21
N THR A 215 -14.51 -2.23 -28.61
CA THR A 215 -15.90 -1.88 -28.45
C THR A 215 -16.68 -2.82 -29.36
N ALA A 216 -17.25 -3.87 -28.79
CA ALA A 216 -18.35 -4.59 -29.43
C ALA A 216 -19.46 -3.55 -29.61
N THR A 217 -19.59 -3.05 -30.83
CA THR A 217 -20.82 -2.39 -31.28
C THR A 217 -21.99 -3.30 -30.89
N PRO A 218 -23.05 -2.81 -30.22
CA PRO A 218 -24.20 -3.63 -29.86
C PRO A 218 -24.74 -4.32 -31.10
N GLY A 219 -24.64 -5.64 -31.10
CA GLY A 219 -24.99 -6.48 -32.23
C GLY A 219 -26.47 -6.34 -32.58
N GLY A 220 -26.74 -6.03 -33.84
CA GLY A 220 -27.80 -6.73 -34.55
C GLY A 220 -27.47 -8.22 -34.52
N THR A 221 -28.41 -9.01 -34.02
CA THR A 221 -28.37 -10.46 -33.95
C THR A 221 -27.95 -11.06 -35.29
N VAL A 222 -26.71 -11.55 -35.39
CA VAL A 222 -26.36 -12.61 -36.34
C VAL A 222 -25.59 -13.69 -35.61
N THR A 223 -26.19 -14.87 -35.64
CA THR A 223 -25.76 -16.17 -35.12
C THR A 223 -24.26 -16.42 -35.36
N PRO A 224 -23.48 -16.88 -34.36
CA PRO A 224 -22.06 -17.11 -34.56
C PRO A 224 -21.84 -18.41 -35.32
N THR A 225 -21.41 -18.31 -36.58
CA THR A 225 -20.66 -19.39 -37.23
C THR A 225 -19.20 -19.21 -36.86
N SER A 226 -18.68 -20.14 -36.07
CA SER A 226 -17.28 -20.18 -35.68
C SER A 226 -16.37 -20.21 -36.90
N ILE A 227 -15.54 -19.18 -37.09
CA ILE A 227 -14.34 -19.28 -37.91
C ILE A 227 -13.19 -19.42 -36.92
N ALA A 228 -12.54 -20.57 -36.95
CA ALA A 228 -11.28 -20.78 -36.26
C ALA A 228 -10.28 -19.72 -36.76
N ALA A 229 -10.04 -18.69 -35.94
CA ALA A 229 -8.88 -17.84 -36.10
C ALA A 229 -7.69 -18.68 -35.63
N THR A 230 -6.93 -19.18 -36.60
CA THR A 230 -5.62 -19.75 -36.38
C THR A 230 -4.79 -18.74 -35.59
N ALA A 231 -4.60 -18.98 -34.29
CA ALA A 231 -3.64 -18.25 -33.50
C ALA A 231 -2.25 -18.58 -34.07
N THR A 232 -1.74 -17.70 -34.93
CA THR A 232 -0.36 -17.77 -35.37
C THR A 232 0.50 -17.63 -34.11
N THR A 233 1.05 -18.76 -33.67
CA THR A 233 1.95 -18.88 -32.53
C THR A 233 3.30 -18.25 -32.93
N GLY A 234 3.34 -16.92 -33.03
CA GLY A 234 4.59 -16.18 -33.10
C GLY A 234 5.14 -16.07 -31.68
N SER A 235 6.32 -16.62 -31.43
CA SER A 235 7.02 -16.43 -30.16
C SER A 235 7.26 -14.93 -29.96
N VAL A 236 6.65 -14.34 -28.93
CA VAL A 236 6.91 -12.94 -28.56
C VAL A 236 8.36 -12.84 -28.11
N THR A 237 9.10 -11.89 -28.68
CA THR A 237 10.50 -11.65 -28.38
C THR A 237 10.67 -10.28 -27.70
N ILE A 238 11.50 -10.25 -26.67
CA ILE A 238 11.91 -9.03 -25.96
C ILE A 238 13.31 -8.67 -26.46
N SER A 239 13.51 -7.42 -26.88
CA SER A 239 14.80 -6.91 -27.34
C SER A 239 15.12 -5.56 -26.71
N ALA A 240 16.37 -5.10 -26.81
CA ALA A 240 16.83 -3.82 -26.26
C ALA A 240 16.54 -3.60 -24.76
N LEU A 241 16.43 -4.69 -23.99
CA LEU A 241 16.15 -4.61 -22.55
C LEU A 241 17.32 -3.96 -21.80
N SER A 242 17.07 -2.77 -21.26
CA SER A 242 18.04 -1.96 -20.55
C SER A 242 17.42 -1.32 -19.32
N MET A 243 18.25 -1.04 -18.31
CA MET A 243 17.90 -0.31 -17.10
C MET A 243 18.87 0.86 -16.95
N SER A 244 18.33 2.05 -16.71
CA SER A 244 19.09 3.26 -16.41
C SER A 244 18.61 3.92 -15.13
N VAL A 245 19.44 4.79 -14.56
CA VAL A 245 19.15 5.57 -13.37
C VAL A 245 19.68 6.98 -13.57
N ASP A 246 18.89 7.98 -13.18
CA ASP A 246 19.26 9.39 -13.29
C ASP A 246 18.81 10.18 -12.04
N PRO A 247 19.74 10.82 -11.30
CA PRO A 247 21.19 10.77 -11.46
C PRO A 247 21.78 9.42 -11.05
N GLN A 248 22.90 9.02 -11.63
CA GLN A 248 23.59 7.77 -11.25
C GLN A 248 24.26 7.86 -9.86
N SER A 249 24.59 9.06 -9.41
CA SER A 249 25.20 9.30 -8.10
C SER A 249 24.60 10.53 -7.45
N PHE A 250 24.25 10.43 -6.17
CA PHE A 250 23.77 11.55 -5.38
C PHE A 250 24.51 11.61 -4.03
N SER A 251 24.88 12.81 -3.61
CA SER A 251 25.40 13.08 -2.27
C SER A 251 24.61 14.23 -1.64
N GLY A 252 24.04 13.99 -0.46
CA GLY A 252 23.19 14.98 0.20
C GLY A 252 22.43 14.40 1.39
N ALA A 253 21.37 15.08 1.78
CA ALA A 253 20.49 14.64 2.86
C ALA A 253 19.69 13.40 2.43
N CYS A 254 19.45 12.51 3.39
CA CYS A 254 18.60 11.34 3.23
C CYS A 254 17.31 11.50 4.05
N PRO A 255 16.15 10.98 3.59
CA PRO A 255 15.98 10.02 2.50
C PRO A 255 16.06 10.61 1.09
N TYR A 256 16.61 9.85 0.15
CA TYR A 256 16.68 10.20 -1.27
C TYR A 256 16.03 9.12 -2.13
N THR A 257 15.30 9.54 -3.17
CA THR A 257 14.60 8.65 -4.09
C THR A 257 15.28 8.67 -5.45
N PHE A 258 15.77 7.51 -5.90
CA PHE A 258 16.25 7.34 -7.27
C PHE A 258 15.10 6.91 -8.19
N ASN A 259 15.09 7.45 -9.40
CA ASN A 259 14.21 7.03 -10.47
C ASN A 259 14.99 6.16 -11.45
N PHE A 260 14.65 4.87 -11.47
CA PHE A 260 15.14 3.91 -12.44
C PHE A 260 14.17 3.83 -13.60
N THR A 261 14.69 3.70 -14.81
CA THR A 261 13.88 3.54 -16.02
C THR A 261 14.35 2.30 -16.76
N ALA A 262 13.47 1.30 -16.88
CA ALA A 262 13.70 0.18 -17.78
C ALA A 262 13.11 0.47 -19.16
N ARG A 263 13.84 0.12 -20.21
CA ARG A 263 13.36 0.19 -21.60
C ARG A 263 13.56 -1.15 -22.28
N PHE A 264 12.60 -1.58 -23.09
CA PHE A 264 12.71 -2.77 -23.93
C PHE A 264 11.69 -2.71 -25.06
N THR A 265 11.86 -3.52 -26.09
CA THR A 265 10.95 -3.59 -27.24
C THR A 265 10.30 -4.95 -27.29
N LEU A 266 8.96 -4.97 -27.36
CA LEU A 266 8.16 -6.17 -27.60
C LEU A 266 7.87 -6.32 -29.10
N SER A 267 8.10 -7.51 -29.66
CA SER A 267 7.81 -7.75 -31.08
C SER A 267 6.32 -7.92 -31.38
N ALA A 268 5.52 -8.30 -30.38
CA ALA A 268 4.08 -8.45 -30.48
C ALA A 268 3.43 -8.15 -29.10
N PRO A 269 2.11 -7.84 -29.05
CA PRO A 269 1.41 -7.67 -27.78
C PRO A 269 1.48 -8.95 -26.95
N ALA A 270 1.81 -8.81 -25.66
CA ALA A 270 1.98 -9.96 -24.78
C ALA A 270 1.75 -9.62 -23.31
N ALA A 271 1.37 -10.64 -22.53
CA ALA A 271 1.40 -10.58 -21.09
C ALA A 271 2.86 -10.70 -20.62
N ILE A 272 3.40 -9.63 -20.03
CA ILE A 272 4.71 -9.66 -19.41
C ILE A 272 4.59 -9.93 -17.92
N SER A 273 5.51 -10.71 -17.37
CA SER A 273 5.71 -10.85 -15.93
C SER A 273 7.13 -10.44 -15.61
N TYR A 274 7.34 -9.65 -14.58
CA TYR A 274 8.67 -9.14 -14.24
C TYR A 274 8.80 -8.82 -12.76
N GLN A 275 10.05 -8.75 -12.30
CA GLN A 275 10.42 -8.36 -10.96
C GLN A 275 11.67 -7.47 -11.01
N LEU A 276 11.84 -6.61 -10.01
CA LEU A 276 13.10 -5.94 -9.80
C LEU A 276 14.04 -6.82 -8.99
N GLU A 277 15.31 -6.78 -9.35
CA GLU A 277 16.39 -7.37 -8.58
C GLU A 277 17.41 -6.29 -8.26
N ALA A 278 17.94 -6.31 -7.06
CA ALA A 278 18.95 -5.36 -6.63
C ALA A 278 20.03 -6.05 -5.79
N GLY A 279 21.22 -5.48 -5.85
CA GLY A 279 22.36 -5.90 -5.05
C GLY A 279 23.11 -4.68 -4.53
N SER A 280 23.82 -4.84 -3.41
CA SER A 280 24.70 -3.80 -2.90
C SER A 280 26.03 -4.39 -2.48
N ASN A 281 27.07 -3.55 -2.55
CA ASN A 281 28.37 -3.84 -1.95
C ASN A 281 28.42 -3.42 -0.48
N THR A 282 27.32 -2.89 0.06
CA THR A 282 27.20 -2.41 1.44
C THR A 282 26.77 -3.58 2.33
N PRO A 283 27.61 -4.06 3.26
CA PRO A 283 27.28 -5.23 4.07
C PRO A 283 25.98 -5.02 4.88
N GLY A 284 25.07 -5.98 4.80
CA GLY A 284 23.80 -5.97 5.55
C GLY A 284 22.72 -5.04 5.02
N PHE A 285 22.95 -4.32 3.91
CA PHE A 285 21.94 -3.47 3.30
C PHE A 285 20.84 -4.33 2.66
N THR A 286 19.58 -4.07 3.03
CA THR A 286 18.41 -4.75 2.48
C THR A 286 17.62 -3.79 1.60
N PHE A 287 17.28 -4.22 0.39
CA PHE A 287 16.45 -3.43 -0.52
C PHE A 287 14.97 -3.68 -0.23
N ASN A 288 14.19 -2.59 -0.21
CA ASN A 288 12.73 -2.67 -0.25
C ASN A 288 12.27 -2.52 -1.70
N LEU A 289 12.11 -3.66 -2.39
CA LEU A 289 11.68 -3.69 -3.79
C LEU A 289 10.16 -3.83 -3.91
N PRO A 290 9.52 -3.24 -4.94
CA PRO A 290 8.12 -3.49 -5.26
C PRO A 290 7.84 -4.98 -5.49
N PRO A 291 6.61 -5.45 -5.22
CA PRO A 291 6.22 -6.84 -5.49
C PRO A 291 6.31 -7.18 -6.99
N PRO A 292 6.57 -8.45 -7.35
CA PRO A 292 6.57 -8.89 -8.75
C PRO A 292 5.25 -8.61 -9.45
N VAL A 293 5.33 -8.18 -10.71
CA VAL A 293 4.18 -7.95 -11.58
C VAL A 293 3.96 -9.20 -12.43
N VAL A 294 2.74 -9.71 -12.47
CA VAL A 294 2.40 -10.97 -13.15
C VAL A 294 1.33 -10.72 -14.20
N GLY A 295 1.59 -11.12 -15.44
CA GLY A 295 0.60 -11.14 -16.52
C GLY A 295 0.13 -9.77 -16.99
N GLU A 296 0.96 -8.73 -16.87
CA GLU A 296 0.62 -7.38 -17.32
C GLU A 296 0.62 -7.33 -18.86
N GLN A 297 -0.52 -7.01 -19.46
CA GLN A 297 -0.63 -6.87 -20.91
C GLN A 297 0.10 -5.63 -21.39
N ARG A 298 1.08 -5.82 -22.27
CA ARG A 298 1.80 -4.74 -22.94
C ARG A 298 1.68 -4.90 -24.45
N LEU A 299 1.66 -3.77 -25.16
CA LEU A 299 1.57 -3.76 -26.61
C LEU A 299 2.94 -4.02 -27.25
N ALA A 300 2.96 -4.35 -28.54
CA ALA A 300 4.18 -4.36 -29.31
C ALA A 300 4.80 -2.96 -29.36
N GLY A 301 6.12 -2.90 -29.56
CA GLY A 301 6.89 -1.66 -29.63
C GLY A 301 7.67 -1.37 -28.35
N GLU A 302 8.26 -0.18 -28.31
CA GLU A 302 9.10 0.28 -27.20
C GLU A 302 8.26 0.46 -25.93
N GLN A 303 8.69 -0.18 -24.87
CA GLN A 303 8.14 -0.14 -23.53
C GLN A 303 9.09 0.65 -22.64
N VAL A 304 8.53 1.48 -21.76
CA VAL A 304 9.28 2.25 -20.76
C VAL A 304 8.60 2.04 -19.41
N LEU A 305 9.33 1.47 -18.44
CA LEU A 305 8.86 1.21 -17.08
C LEU A 305 9.65 2.07 -16.08
N PRO A 306 9.02 3.05 -15.44
CA PRO A 306 9.65 3.80 -14.36
C PRO A 306 9.52 3.06 -13.02
N PHE A 307 10.56 3.13 -12.20
CA PHE A 307 10.59 2.59 -10.84
C PHE A 307 11.24 3.61 -9.90
N SER A 308 10.56 3.94 -8.81
CA SER A 308 11.08 4.85 -7.80
C SER A 308 11.47 4.05 -6.55
N LEU A 309 12.73 4.15 -6.13
CA LEU A 309 13.24 3.48 -4.94
C LEU A 309 13.81 4.51 -3.97
N SER A 310 13.31 4.51 -2.75
CA SER A 310 13.74 5.42 -1.68
C SER A 310 14.75 4.76 -0.76
N PHE A 311 15.80 5.50 -0.43
CA PHE A 311 16.92 5.04 0.37
C PHE A 311 17.15 6.00 1.54
N THR A 312 17.26 5.46 2.75
CA THR A 312 17.42 6.23 3.99
C THR A 312 18.87 6.28 4.49
N SER A 313 19.76 5.50 3.88
CA SER A 313 21.18 5.39 4.27
C SER A 313 22.06 5.28 3.03
N SER A 314 23.36 5.56 3.20
CA SER A 314 24.34 5.49 2.12
C SER A 314 24.39 4.07 1.56
N VAL A 315 24.34 3.95 0.24
CA VAL A 315 24.35 2.66 -0.45
C VAL A 315 25.11 2.78 -1.76
N ASN A 316 25.97 1.80 -2.02
CA ASN A 316 26.54 1.55 -3.34
C ASN A 316 26.00 0.22 -3.83
N GLY A 317 25.24 0.25 -4.92
CA GLY A 317 24.56 -0.94 -5.41
C GLY A 317 24.10 -0.81 -6.85
N TRP A 318 23.31 -1.79 -7.26
CA TRP A 318 22.75 -1.87 -8.60
C TRP A 318 21.31 -2.35 -8.54
N VAL A 319 20.53 -1.97 -9.56
CA VAL A 319 19.16 -2.46 -9.78
C VAL A 319 19.04 -2.93 -11.23
N ARG A 320 18.32 -4.02 -11.49
CA ARG A 320 17.98 -4.50 -12.83
C ARG A 320 16.54 -4.97 -12.90
N LEU A 321 15.98 -4.98 -14.10
CA LEU A 321 14.68 -5.57 -14.39
C LEU A 321 14.88 -7.02 -14.85
N HIS A 322 14.19 -7.97 -14.22
CA HIS A 322 14.12 -9.36 -14.66
C HIS A 322 12.70 -9.65 -15.16
N ILE A 323 12.56 -9.83 -16.47
CA ILE A 323 11.30 -10.25 -17.09
C ILE A 323 11.31 -11.79 -17.10
N THR A 324 10.29 -12.40 -16.51
CA THR A 324 10.13 -13.85 -16.35
C THR A 324 9.13 -14.44 -17.35
N ALA A 325 8.28 -13.61 -17.96
CA ALA A 325 7.40 -13.99 -19.07
C ALA A 325 7.19 -12.80 -20.02
N PRO A 326 6.97 -12.99 -21.33
CA PRO A 326 6.87 -14.26 -22.05
C PRO A 326 8.20 -14.98 -22.30
N SER A 327 9.34 -14.32 -22.03
CA SER A 327 10.68 -14.90 -22.09
C SER A 327 11.43 -14.51 -20.82
N ASP A 328 12.28 -15.41 -20.32
CA ASP A 328 13.17 -15.13 -19.20
C ASP A 328 14.39 -14.32 -19.68
N VAL A 329 14.40 -13.01 -19.38
CA VAL A 329 15.46 -12.08 -19.77
C VAL A 329 15.69 -11.04 -18.67
N ALA A 330 16.95 -10.75 -18.38
CA ALA A 330 17.35 -9.71 -17.43
C ALA A 330 18.04 -8.54 -18.14
N SER A 331 17.76 -7.32 -17.68
CA SER A 331 18.44 -6.11 -18.17
C SER A 331 19.90 -6.05 -17.71
N ASN A 332 20.64 -5.06 -18.22
CA ASN A 332 21.88 -4.63 -17.58
C ASN A 332 21.62 -4.17 -16.13
N GLN A 333 22.68 -4.16 -15.34
CA GLN A 333 22.67 -3.59 -13.99
C GLN A 333 22.83 -2.06 -14.09
N ALA A 334 21.84 -1.32 -13.60
CA ALA A 334 21.94 0.12 -13.38
C ALA A 334 22.62 0.35 -12.04
N ASN A 335 23.93 0.61 -12.08
CA ASN A 335 24.72 0.93 -10.89
C ASN A 335 24.36 2.32 -10.39
N PHE A 336 24.22 2.50 -9.09
CA PHE A 336 23.98 3.81 -8.47
C PHE A 336 24.76 3.96 -7.17
N THR A 337 24.97 5.20 -6.74
CA THR A 337 25.62 5.50 -5.46
C THR A 337 24.90 6.62 -4.73
N LEU A 338 24.51 6.34 -3.49
CA LEU A 338 23.99 7.31 -2.54
C LEU A 338 25.01 7.53 -1.42
N THR A 339 25.39 8.78 -1.21
CA THR A 339 26.17 9.19 -0.04
C THR A 339 25.33 10.13 0.81
N CYS A 340 24.78 9.61 1.90
CA CYS A 340 24.09 10.42 2.90
C CYS A 340 25.12 11.20 3.71
N ASN A 341 24.99 12.53 3.72
CA ASN A 341 25.79 13.41 4.56
C ASN A 341 24.92 13.87 5.75
N PRO A 342 25.49 13.94 6.97
CA PRO A 342 24.79 14.37 8.17
C PRO A 342 24.42 15.86 8.17
#